data_AF-A0A1G3PMP7-F1
#
_entry.id   AF-A0A1G3PMP7-F1
#
_cell.length_a   1.000
_cell.length_b   1.000
_cell.length_c   1.000
_cell.angle_alpha   90.00
_cell.angle_beta   90.00
_cell.angle_gamma   90.00
#
_symmetry.space_group_name_H-M   'P 1'
#
loop_
_entity.id
_entity.type
_entity.pdbx_description
1 polymer ?
#
loop_
_entity_poly.entity_id
_entity_poly.type
_entity_poly.pdbx_seq_one_letter_code
_entity_poly.pdbx_strand_id
1 'polypeptide(L)'
;MKHGHILKAFVLLLTLASCGAFRQNFSARLTEAERYSQLPAMFRGLYAGCSHSMPVFLQRLDDIGALETVAFVYHGWYAASTVALDDFTTRLTEAESSGALDPQYYGAYAASTWELAQFIERVAMAGKIEGLPVIYRAQFAGGYQPPEVFYTRYTDAQKAGVCPAAYLGDYAASVWEW
;
A
#
# COMPACT_ATOMS: atom_id res chain seq x y z
N MET A 1 -57.34 -6.91 41.76
CA MET A 1 -57.43 -5.45 42.00
C MET A 1 -56.08 -4.80 41.73
N LYS A 2 -56.08 -3.84 40.79
CA LYS A 2 -55.22 -2.63 40.65
C LYS A 2 -53.69 -2.77 40.78
N HIS A 3 -52.96 -2.75 39.66
CA HIS A 3 -52.41 -1.57 38.92
C HIS A 3 -51.05 -1.12 39.46
N GLY A 4 -50.05 -1.03 38.56
CA GLY A 4 -48.77 -0.39 38.87
C GLY A 4 -47.70 -0.56 37.79
N HIS A 5 -47.88 0.10 36.64
CA HIS A 5 -46.85 0.29 35.63
C HIS A 5 -45.64 1.05 36.22
N ILE A 6 -44.43 0.50 36.14
CA ILE A 6 -43.21 1.31 36.01
C ILE A 6 -42.29 0.65 34.97
N LEU A 7 -42.41 1.19 33.77
CA LEU A 7 -41.42 1.26 32.70
C LEU A 7 -40.00 1.45 33.30
N LYS A 8 -39.18 0.40 33.35
CA LYS A 8 -37.73 0.55 33.59
C LYS A 8 -36.99 0.30 32.29
N ALA A 9 -36.83 1.41 31.58
CA ALA A 9 -35.73 1.77 30.71
C ALA A 9 -34.95 0.58 30.12
N PHE A 10 -35.40 0.20 28.93
CA PHE A 10 -34.57 -0.37 27.89
C PHE A 10 -33.43 0.63 27.59
N VAL A 11 -32.38 0.62 28.43
CA VAL A 11 -31.12 1.29 28.09
C VAL A 11 -30.43 0.37 27.10
N LEU A 12 -30.92 0.45 25.87
CA LEU A 12 -30.16 0.16 24.67
C LEU A 12 -28.95 1.09 24.73
N LEU A 13 -27.85 0.62 25.32
CA LEU A 13 -26.55 1.23 25.16
C LEU A 13 -26.21 1.04 23.68
N LEU A 14 -26.70 1.97 22.86
CA LEU A 14 -26.03 2.37 21.63
C LEU A 14 -24.64 2.77 22.07
N THR A 15 -23.72 1.80 22.09
CA THR A 15 -22.31 2.09 21.89
C THR A 15 -22.22 2.71 20.51
N LEU A 16 -22.34 4.03 20.51
CA LEU A 16 -21.91 4.92 19.47
C LEU A 16 -20.66 4.32 18.84
N ALA A 17 -20.73 4.19 17.52
CA ALA A 17 -19.59 4.02 16.67
C ALA A 17 -18.50 5.02 17.09
N SER A 18 -17.58 4.60 17.95
CA SER A 18 -16.21 5.02 17.77
C SER A 18 -15.78 4.30 16.50
N CYS A 19 -15.95 4.99 15.38
CA CYS A 19 -15.07 4.87 14.24
C CYS A 19 -13.66 5.16 14.76
N GLY A 20 -13.10 4.21 15.51
CA GLY A 20 -11.69 4.15 15.76
C GLY A 20 -11.12 3.80 14.41
N ALA A 21 -10.74 4.83 13.65
CA ALA A 21 -9.75 4.67 12.62
C ALA A 21 -8.63 3.85 13.28
N PHE A 22 -8.58 2.57 12.94
CA PHE A 22 -7.59 1.63 13.43
C PHE A 22 -6.28 2.20 12.89
N ARG A 23 -5.61 3.05 13.70
CA ARG A 23 -4.29 3.56 13.40
C ARG A 23 -3.37 2.36 13.48
N GLN A 24 -3.22 1.67 12.36
CA GLN A 24 -2.20 0.66 12.21
C GLN A 24 -0.88 1.40 12.02
N ASN A 25 0.13 1.02 12.79
CA ASN A 25 1.50 1.41 12.49
C ASN A 25 2.13 0.37 11.56
N PHE A 26 3.07 0.84 10.73
CA PHE A 26 3.71 0.03 9.69
C PHE A 26 4.42 -1.18 10.28
N SER A 27 5.07 -1.03 11.44
CA SER A 27 5.77 -2.10 12.15
C SER A 27 4.85 -3.23 12.61
N ALA A 28 3.65 -2.93 13.13
CA ALA A 28 2.70 -3.99 13.49
C ALA A 28 2.21 -4.76 12.28
N ARG A 29 1.99 -4.08 11.14
CA ARG A 29 1.60 -4.73 9.89
C ARG A 29 2.71 -5.58 9.30
N LEU A 30 3.96 -5.14 9.40
CA LEU A 30 5.11 -5.98 9.05
C LEU A 30 5.18 -7.24 9.94
N THR A 31 5.02 -7.07 11.25
CA THR A 31 5.00 -8.19 12.21
C THR A 31 3.87 -9.16 11.91
N GLU A 32 2.71 -8.64 11.50
CA GLU A 32 1.61 -9.48 11.02
C GLU A 32 2.01 -10.25 9.76
N ALA A 33 2.56 -9.57 8.74
CA ALA A 33 3.00 -10.17 7.49
C ALA A 33 4.02 -11.30 7.66
N GLU A 34 4.93 -11.17 8.63
CA GLU A 34 5.94 -12.18 8.94
C GLU A 34 5.36 -13.49 9.48
N ARG A 35 4.14 -13.47 10.04
CA ARG A 35 3.44 -14.68 10.51
C ARG A 35 2.89 -15.52 9.37
N TYR A 36 2.79 -14.96 8.16
CA TYR A 36 2.29 -15.64 6.97
C TYR A 36 3.48 -16.14 6.15
N SER A 37 3.93 -17.37 6.42
CA SER A 37 5.10 -17.97 5.75
C SER A 37 4.94 -18.09 4.23
N GLN A 38 3.70 -18.18 3.75
CA GLN A 38 3.35 -18.21 2.33
C GLN A 38 3.46 -16.86 1.65
N LEU A 39 3.48 -15.75 2.40
CA LEU A 39 3.61 -14.40 1.84
C LEU A 39 5.09 -14.13 1.51
N PRO A 40 5.45 -13.96 0.22
CA PRO A 40 6.81 -13.65 -0.19
C PRO A 40 7.35 -12.43 0.54
N ALA A 41 8.61 -12.47 0.97
CA ALA A 41 9.24 -11.39 1.74
C ALA A 41 9.17 -10.03 1.01
N MET A 42 9.21 -10.04 -0.33
CA MET A 42 9.12 -8.85 -1.17
C MET A 42 7.72 -8.17 -1.18
N PHE A 43 6.66 -8.87 -0.75
CA PHE A 43 5.31 -8.29 -0.68
C PHE A 43 4.93 -7.82 0.73
N ARG A 44 5.74 -8.12 1.75
CA ARG A 44 5.42 -7.76 3.15
C ARG A 44 5.42 -6.25 3.37
N GLY A 45 6.36 -5.52 2.78
CA GLY A 45 6.40 -4.06 2.85
C GLY A 45 5.21 -3.43 2.13
N LEU A 46 4.83 -3.94 0.96
CA LEU A 46 3.63 -3.53 0.22
C LEU A 46 2.34 -3.79 1.03
N TYR A 47 2.22 -4.94 1.69
CA TYR A 47 1.13 -5.20 2.63
C TYR A 47 1.14 -4.19 3.78
N ALA A 48 2.30 -4.00 4.42
CA ALA A 48 2.42 -3.10 5.56
C ALA A 48 2.11 -1.64 5.18
N GLY A 49 2.42 -1.23 3.95
CA GLY A 49 2.16 0.10 3.44
C GLY A 49 0.72 0.36 2.98
N CYS A 50 -0.07 -0.68 2.70
CA CYS A 50 -1.44 -0.54 2.21
C CYS A 50 -2.49 -0.50 3.33
N SER A 51 -3.75 -0.25 2.96
CA SER A 51 -4.91 -0.20 3.87
C SER A 51 -5.72 -1.50 3.94
N HIS A 52 -5.41 -2.49 3.10
CA HIS A 52 -6.14 -3.75 3.08
C HIS A 52 -5.88 -4.58 4.35
N SER A 53 -6.87 -5.38 4.76
CA SER A 53 -6.61 -6.45 5.73
C SER A 53 -5.81 -7.58 5.08
N MET A 54 -5.12 -8.40 5.87
CA MET A 54 -4.37 -9.55 5.32
C MET A 54 -5.24 -10.47 4.46
N PRO A 55 -6.48 -10.84 4.86
CA PRO A 55 -7.34 -11.66 3.99
C PRO A 55 -7.64 -11.00 2.64
N VAL A 56 -7.87 -9.68 2.61
CA VAL A 56 -8.11 -8.95 1.35
C VAL A 56 -6.85 -8.92 0.50
N PHE A 57 -5.69 -8.67 1.10
CA PHE A 57 -4.42 -8.67 0.37
C PHE A 57 -4.11 -10.04 -0.25
N LEU A 58 -4.30 -11.13 0.50
CA LEU A 58 -4.10 -12.50 0.00
C LEU A 58 -5.11 -12.83 -1.11
N GLN A 59 -6.39 -12.49 -0.95
CA GLN A 59 -7.38 -12.69 -2.00
C GLN A 59 -6.96 -11.99 -3.30
N ARG A 60 -6.47 -10.75 -3.21
CA ARG A 60 -6.00 -10.02 -4.39
C ARG A 60 -4.74 -10.63 -5.01
N LEU A 61 -3.86 -11.24 -4.21
CA LEU A 61 -2.73 -12.03 -4.75
C LEU A 61 -3.23 -13.27 -5.51
N ASP A 62 -4.25 -13.95 -4.99
CA ASP A 62 -4.85 -15.11 -5.67
C ASP A 62 -5.54 -14.68 -6.98
N ASP A 63 -6.28 -13.57 -6.97
CA ASP A 63 -6.99 -13.03 -8.14
C ASP A 63 -6.02 -12.74 -9.30
N ILE A 64 -4.90 -12.06 -9.02
CA ILE A 64 -3.89 -11.77 -10.05
C ILE A 64 -3.03 -12.99 -10.37
N GLY A 65 -2.83 -13.90 -9.41
CA GLY A 65 -2.11 -15.15 -9.59
C GLY A 65 -2.81 -16.11 -10.56
N ALA A 66 -4.13 -15.98 -10.73
CA ALA A 66 -4.90 -16.70 -11.74
C ALA A 66 -4.63 -16.20 -13.17
N LEU A 67 -3.98 -15.03 -13.34
CA LEU A 67 -3.63 -14.48 -14.66
C LEU A 67 -2.20 -14.87 -15.05
N GLU A 68 -2.05 -15.83 -15.94
CA GLU A 68 -0.74 -16.28 -16.45
C GLU A 68 0.02 -15.19 -17.22
N THR A 69 -0.68 -14.15 -17.68
CA THR A 69 -0.09 -13.05 -18.46
C THR A 69 0.63 -12.01 -17.61
N VAL A 70 0.40 -11.97 -16.30
CA VAL A 70 0.98 -10.95 -15.43
C VAL A 70 2.16 -11.50 -14.65
N ALA A 71 3.34 -10.92 -14.86
CA ALA A 71 4.54 -11.33 -14.16
C ALA A 71 4.41 -11.20 -12.63
N PHE A 72 4.88 -12.22 -11.91
CA PHE A 72 4.81 -12.31 -10.45
C PHE A 72 5.33 -11.07 -9.71
N VAL A 73 6.35 -10.41 -10.27
CA VAL A 73 6.96 -9.20 -9.69
C VAL A 73 5.96 -8.04 -9.53
N TYR A 74 4.84 -8.05 -10.25
CA TYR A 74 3.80 -7.03 -10.19
C TYR A 74 2.62 -7.39 -9.26
N HIS A 75 2.54 -8.64 -8.78
CA HIS A 75 1.40 -9.14 -8.00
C HIS A 75 1.23 -8.37 -6.68
N GLY A 76 2.32 -8.13 -5.95
CA GLY A 76 2.27 -7.34 -4.71
C GLY A 76 1.77 -5.91 -4.92
N TRP A 77 2.09 -5.28 -6.05
CA TRP A 77 1.63 -3.93 -6.38
C TRP A 77 0.12 -3.90 -6.57
N TYR A 78 -0.43 -4.85 -7.32
CA TYR A 78 -1.87 -5.00 -7.46
C TYR A 78 -2.54 -5.27 -6.10
N ALA A 79 -2.02 -6.23 -5.35
CA ALA A 79 -2.58 -6.63 -4.06
C ALA A 79 -2.61 -5.48 -3.04
N ALA A 80 -1.61 -4.60 -3.06
CA ALA A 80 -1.55 -3.40 -2.22
C ALA A 80 -2.47 -2.27 -2.71
N SER A 81 -2.76 -2.21 -4.00
CA SER A 81 -3.53 -1.12 -4.60
C SER A 81 -5.04 -1.23 -4.35
N THR A 82 -5.76 -0.13 -4.54
CA THR A 82 -7.24 -0.10 -4.61
C THR A 82 -7.76 -0.20 -6.05
N VAL A 83 -6.87 -0.39 -7.03
CA VAL A 83 -7.20 -0.44 -8.47
C VAL A 83 -7.89 -1.78 -8.79
N ALA A 84 -8.89 -1.77 -9.67
CA ALA A 84 -9.54 -3.00 -10.14
C ALA A 84 -8.55 -3.87 -10.95
N LEU A 85 -8.78 -5.19 -11.03
CA LEU A 85 -7.86 -6.09 -11.74
C LEU A 85 -7.74 -5.70 -13.22
N ASP A 86 -8.87 -5.47 -13.88
CA ASP A 86 -8.92 -5.08 -15.30
C ASP A 86 -8.18 -3.77 -15.55
N ASP A 87 -8.38 -2.76 -14.70
CA ASP A 87 -7.69 -1.47 -14.80
C ASP A 87 -6.17 -1.64 -14.58
N PHE A 88 -5.77 -2.45 -13.59
CA PHE A 88 -4.36 -2.72 -13.31
C PHE A 88 -3.68 -3.38 -14.52
N THR A 89 -4.31 -4.40 -15.11
CA THR A 89 -3.77 -5.07 -16.31
C THR A 89 -3.71 -4.15 -17.52
N THR A 90 -4.74 -3.33 -17.73
CA THR A 90 -4.77 -2.33 -18.81
C THR A 90 -3.62 -1.35 -18.68
N ARG A 91 -3.38 -0.85 -17.47
CA ARG A 91 -2.28 0.09 -17.18
C ARG A 91 -0.90 -0.57 -17.26
N LEU A 92 -0.77 -1.86 -16.93
CA LEU A 92 0.47 -2.60 -17.19
C LEU A 92 0.76 -2.65 -18.70
N THR A 93 -0.22 -3.01 -19.52
CA THR A 93 -0.07 -3.04 -20.98
C THR A 93 0.24 -1.65 -21.55
N GLU A 94 -0.37 -0.60 -21.02
CA GLU A 94 -0.05 0.78 -21.38
C GLU A 94 1.42 1.11 -21.08
N ALA A 95 1.92 0.75 -19.89
CA ALA A 95 3.31 0.99 -19.52
C ALA A 95 4.29 0.24 -20.44
N GLU A 96 4.02 -1.04 -20.71
CA GLU A 96 4.84 -1.90 -21.57
C GLU A 96 4.87 -1.39 -23.03
N SER A 97 3.72 -0.99 -23.56
CA SER A 97 3.61 -0.55 -24.96
C SER A 97 4.08 0.89 -25.19
N SER A 98 4.05 1.75 -24.16
CA SER A 98 4.47 3.14 -24.28
C SER A 98 5.98 3.29 -24.57
N GLY A 99 6.81 2.36 -24.07
CA GLY A 99 8.27 2.49 -24.07
C GLY A 99 8.80 3.66 -23.24
N ALA A 100 7.95 4.35 -22.46
CA ALA A 100 8.29 5.58 -21.74
C ALA A 100 8.78 5.32 -20.31
N LEU A 101 8.59 4.10 -19.79
CA LEU A 101 8.98 3.68 -18.45
C LEU A 101 9.93 2.48 -18.52
N ASP A 102 10.89 2.43 -17.60
CA ASP A 102 11.65 1.21 -17.34
C ASP A 102 10.75 0.14 -16.70
N PRO A 103 10.96 -1.16 -16.99
CA PRO A 103 10.13 -2.25 -16.46
C PRO A 103 10.00 -2.31 -14.93
N GLN A 104 10.98 -1.78 -14.21
CA GLN A 104 10.95 -1.69 -12.74
C GLN A 104 9.84 -0.75 -12.21
N TYR A 105 9.27 0.11 -13.06
CA TYR A 105 8.23 1.06 -12.67
C TYR A 105 6.81 0.61 -13.04
N TYR A 106 6.64 -0.43 -13.88
CA TYR A 106 5.34 -0.81 -14.43
C TYR A 106 4.32 -1.14 -13.33
N GLY A 107 4.69 -1.98 -12.36
CA GLY A 107 3.79 -2.33 -11.26
C GLY A 107 3.35 -1.13 -10.42
N ALA A 108 4.28 -0.21 -10.11
CA ALA A 108 3.96 0.99 -9.34
C ALA A 108 3.05 1.95 -10.10
N TYR A 109 3.26 2.10 -11.42
CA TYR A 109 2.37 2.88 -12.27
C TYR A 109 0.97 2.27 -12.35
N ALA A 110 0.89 0.97 -12.63
CA ALA A 110 -0.38 0.25 -12.75
C ALA A 110 -1.17 0.25 -11.44
N ALA A 111 -0.49 0.22 -10.29
CA ALA A 111 -1.10 0.33 -8.96
C ALA A 111 -1.50 1.75 -8.55
N SER A 112 -0.98 2.78 -9.23
CA SER A 112 -1.24 4.18 -8.89
C SER A 112 -2.53 4.71 -9.52
N THR A 113 -3.01 5.86 -9.03
CA THR A 113 -4.10 6.61 -9.66
C THR A 113 -3.60 7.74 -10.57
N TRP A 114 -2.30 7.78 -10.85
CA TRP A 114 -1.70 8.83 -11.68
C TRP A 114 -1.86 8.50 -13.17
N GLU A 115 -2.13 9.49 -14.00
CA GLU A 115 -1.99 9.28 -15.45
C GLU A 115 -0.53 9.03 -15.82
N LEU A 116 -0.26 8.36 -16.95
CA LEU A 116 1.10 7.96 -17.34
C LEU A 116 2.08 9.14 -17.34
N ALA A 117 1.68 10.26 -17.94
CA ALA A 117 2.49 11.48 -17.98
C ALA A 117 2.82 12.01 -16.57
N GLN A 118 1.84 12.03 -15.66
CA GLN A 118 2.04 12.47 -14.29
C GLN A 118 2.97 11.52 -13.53
N PHE A 119 2.81 10.21 -13.73
CA PHE A 119 3.69 9.23 -13.11
C PHE A 119 5.15 9.39 -13.58
N ILE A 120 5.37 9.61 -14.88
CA ILE A 120 6.70 9.89 -15.45
C ILE A 120 7.32 11.14 -14.81
N GLU A 121 6.55 12.22 -14.67
CA GLU A 121 7.01 13.43 -13.98
C GLU A 121 7.41 13.15 -12.53
N ARG A 122 6.66 12.31 -11.81
CA ARG A 122 6.99 11.90 -10.45
C ARG A 122 8.25 11.03 -10.40
N VAL A 123 8.47 10.13 -11.35
CA VAL A 123 9.73 9.38 -11.47
C VAL A 123 10.91 10.33 -11.70
N ALA A 124 10.76 11.32 -12.59
CA ALA A 124 11.79 12.33 -12.85
C ALA A 124 12.06 13.20 -11.62
N MET A 125 11.01 13.54 -10.84
CA MET A 125 11.13 14.26 -9.57
C MET A 125 11.92 13.43 -8.54
N ALA A 126 11.61 12.14 -8.40
CA ALA A 126 12.37 11.23 -7.53
C ALA A 126 13.86 11.16 -7.92
N GLY A 127 14.14 11.23 -9.22
CA GLY A 127 15.50 11.26 -9.75
C GLY A 127 16.32 12.49 -9.37
N LYS A 128 15.66 13.58 -8.95
CA LYS A 128 16.29 14.83 -8.50
C LYS A 128 16.48 14.89 -6.98
N ILE A 129 15.91 13.96 -6.21
CA ILE A 129 16.08 13.90 -4.76
C ILE A 129 17.47 13.35 -4.47
N GLU A 130 18.38 14.20 -4.00
CA GLU A 130 19.73 13.81 -3.62
C GLU A 130 19.69 12.76 -2.51
N GLY A 131 20.49 11.70 -2.64
CA GLY A 131 20.57 10.64 -1.64
C GLY A 131 19.42 9.64 -1.64
N LEU A 132 18.41 9.77 -2.53
CA LEU A 132 17.35 8.77 -2.68
C LEU A 132 17.77 7.64 -3.65
N PRO A 133 17.90 6.38 -3.17
CA PRO A 133 18.21 5.25 -4.04
C PRO A 133 17.18 5.02 -5.14
N VAL A 134 17.65 4.61 -6.32
CA VAL A 134 16.81 4.29 -7.49
C VAL A 134 15.69 3.33 -7.14
N ILE A 135 15.98 2.34 -6.29
CA ILE A 135 15.04 1.29 -5.87
C ILE A 135 13.79 1.79 -5.15
N TYR A 136 13.76 3.04 -4.65
CA TYR A 136 12.59 3.61 -3.97
C TYR A 136 11.82 4.63 -4.83
N ARG A 137 12.30 4.90 -6.05
CA ARG A 137 11.65 5.87 -6.95
C ARG A 137 10.28 5.41 -7.39
N ALA A 138 10.09 4.09 -7.54
CA ALA A 138 8.80 3.50 -7.88
C ALA A 138 7.76 3.77 -6.78
N GLN A 139 8.11 3.53 -5.51
CA GLN A 139 7.25 3.81 -4.35
C GLN A 139 6.93 5.30 -4.24
N PHE A 140 7.92 6.18 -4.43
CA PHE A 140 7.68 7.62 -4.45
C PHE A 140 6.69 8.02 -5.56
N ALA A 141 6.94 7.54 -6.78
CA ALA A 141 6.15 7.91 -7.95
C ALA A 141 4.71 7.38 -7.86
N GLY A 142 4.53 6.15 -7.38
CA GLY A 142 3.21 5.54 -7.20
C GLY A 142 2.43 6.09 -6.00
N GLY A 143 3.12 6.59 -4.98
CA GLY A 143 2.49 7.19 -3.79
C GLY A 143 1.99 8.63 -4.00
N TYR A 144 1.36 9.18 -2.95
CA TYR A 144 0.85 10.56 -2.92
C TYR A 144 1.74 11.53 -2.13
N GLN A 145 2.76 11.02 -1.45
CA GLN A 145 3.60 11.83 -0.59
C GLN A 145 4.33 12.92 -1.40
N PRO A 146 4.39 14.17 -0.91
CA PRO A 146 5.29 15.18 -1.43
C PRO A 146 6.77 14.74 -1.26
N PRO A 147 7.70 15.23 -2.12
CA PRO A 147 9.14 14.92 -2.04
C PRO A 147 9.72 15.01 -0.63
N GLU A 148 9.50 16.13 0.04
CA GLU A 148 10.03 16.41 1.38
C GLU A 148 9.53 15.42 2.42
N VAL A 149 8.24 15.06 2.35
CA VAL A 149 7.61 14.13 3.28
C VAL A 149 8.13 12.72 3.06
N PHE A 150 8.17 12.27 1.80
CA PHE A 150 8.70 10.95 1.46
C PHE A 150 10.16 10.83 1.90
N TYR A 151 11.00 11.81 1.57
CA TYR A 151 12.42 11.79 1.90
C TYR A 151 12.67 11.82 3.41
N THR A 152 11.92 12.66 4.15
CA THR A 152 11.98 12.69 5.61
C THR A 152 11.66 11.31 6.19
N ARG A 153 10.52 10.71 5.78
CA ARG A 153 10.11 9.38 6.25
C ARG A 153 11.13 8.29 5.89
N TYR A 154 11.69 8.34 4.68
CA TYR A 154 12.75 7.43 4.24
C TYR A 154 13.98 7.54 5.15
N THR A 155 14.49 8.75 5.40
CA THR A 155 15.69 8.95 6.22
C THR A 155 15.45 8.62 7.69
N ASP A 156 14.27 8.88 8.22
CA ASP A 156 13.92 8.53 9.60
C ASP A 156 13.84 7.01 9.79
N ALA A 157 13.24 6.30 8.84
CA ALA A 157 13.25 4.83 8.85
C ALA A 157 14.66 4.27 8.68
N GLN A 158 15.49 4.88 7.84
CA GLN A 158 16.90 4.48 7.70
C GLN A 158 17.66 4.64 9.02
N LYS A 159 17.48 5.76 9.74
CA LYS A 159 18.09 6.01 11.06
C LYS A 159 17.57 5.06 12.13
N ALA A 160 16.29 4.68 12.06
CA ALA A 160 15.67 3.71 12.96
C ALA A 160 16.14 2.26 12.71
N GLY A 161 16.95 2.00 11.67
CA GLY A 161 17.51 0.68 11.38
C GLY A 161 16.48 -0.29 10.81
N VAL A 162 15.47 0.22 10.09
CA VAL A 162 14.41 -0.60 9.48
C VAL A 162 15.01 -1.64 8.54
N CYS A 163 14.71 -2.91 8.83
CA CYS A 163 15.23 -4.06 8.12
C CYS A 163 14.07 -4.99 7.71
N PRO A 164 14.11 -5.57 6.50
CA PRO A 164 15.02 -5.26 5.39
C PRO A 164 14.86 -3.85 4.82
N ALA A 165 15.95 -3.31 4.27
CA ALA A 165 15.98 -1.98 3.64
C ALA A 165 14.91 -1.83 2.53
N ALA A 166 14.51 -2.93 1.90
CA ALA A 166 13.42 -2.96 0.93
C ALA A 166 12.12 -2.30 1.42
N TYR A 167 11.85 -2.32 2.74
CA TYR A 167 10.63 -1.75 3.32
C TYR A 167 10.69 -0.22 3.51
N LEU A 168 11.86 0.40 3.36
CA LEU A 168 12.04 1.84 3.53
C LEU A 168 11.18 2.63 2.54
N GLY A 169 11.14 2.21 1.28
CA GLY A 169 10.31 2.84 0.25
C GLY A 169 8.82 2.67 0.53
N ASP A 170 8.40 1.46 0.92
CA ASP A 170 6.99 1.16 1.18
C ASP A 170 6.47 1.94 2.39
N TYR A 171 7.29 2.04 3.45
CA TYR A 171 6.99 2.88 4.60
C TYR A 171 6.94 4.36 4.21
N ALA A 172 7.94 4.85 3.48
CA ALA A 172 8.01 6.25 3.06
C ALA A 172 6.82 6.66 2.20
N ALA A 173 6.33 5.77 1.32
CA ALA A 173 5.13 5.99 0.51
C ALA A 173 3.81 5.87 1.30
N SER A 174 3.80 5.08 2.38
CA SER A 174 2.58 4.82 3.15
C SER A 174 2.08 6.05 3.93
N VAL A 175 0.86 5.93 4.44
CA VAL A 175 0.24 6.92 5.35
C VAL A 175 0.46 6.59 6.83
N TRP A 176 1.14 5.48 7.13
CA TRP A 176 1.24 4.94 8.49
C TRP A 176 2.35 5.60 9.30
N GLU A 177 2.21 5.61 10.62
CA GLU A 177 3.34 5.88 11.52
C GLU A 177 4.21 4.62 11.61
N TRP A 178 5.48 4.75 12.02
CA TRP A 178 6.38 3.61 12.16
C TRP A 178 5.89 2.62 13.23
#